data_AF-A0A6M3KVX5-F1
#
_entry.id   AF-A0A6M3KVX5-F1
#
_cell.length_a   1.000
_cell.length_b   1.000
_cell.length_c   1.000
_cell.angle_alpha   90.00
_cell.angle_beta   90.00
_cell.angle_gamma   90.00
#
_symmetry.space_group_name_H-M   'P 1'
#
loop_
_entity.id
_entity.type
_entity.pdbx_description
1 polymer ?
#
loop_
_entity_poly.entity_id
_entity_poly.type
_entity_poly.pdbx_seq_one_letter_code
_entity_poly.pdbx_strand_id
1 'polypeptide(L)'
;MTDKIDDVKNGYSNFDGKDFRAYQKDAVEYILESKKKVTVACLPCGAGKSLIGTVAAGVSGGGTYLVHSKALQVQLQEDFPELPILWGRGNYPCLRSEGRVSCAECSHSSGSVCRNKAGRCEYVMAKRYALQAPVRILNYEYWITEANYVGGFGNEDLVIVDEADALENVMAKFVGLEFSQGMMRNLGIQTPKYKTTSSEKSLDEWKSWARTAIFKVLRKIADLTIQMKGEEVEPELIRRKEKLTGILRKLNMFMECVDDTWLYDEKEWDGKKSISFRPTWVTKELAERYVWGHGRKFVLMSATFPPLPVLAKVLGLSMGDIAYREFPSTFPAENRPIILNPVANLVYAEMEVESEKVVEEVKRLLEFHKQEKGLIHTVSYKLARMVLDIGDPRLVSHNGNDKILAVEDFKNSPEPLVMVSPSSERGISLDGDKCRWIVWV
;
A
#
# COMPACT_ATOMS: atom_id res chain seq x y z
N MET A 1 -31.12 -11.29 -8.74
CA MET A 1 -29.76 -10.77 -8.47
C MET A 1 -29.87 -9.39 -7.85
N THR A 2 -30.62 -8.49 -8.48
CA THR A 2 -31.03 -7.16 -8.03
C THR A 2 -31.48 -7.10 -6.55
N ASP A 3 -32.47 -7.89 -6.13
CA ASP A 3 -32.96 -7.85 -4.74
C ASP A 3 -31.86 -8.20 -3.72
N LYS A 4 -31.03 -9.19 -4.05
CA LYS A 4 -29.90 -9.60 -3.21
C LYS A 4 -28.83 -8.51 -3.09
N ILE A 5 -28.64 -7.70 -4.14
CA ILE A 5 -27.72 -6.56 -4.12
C ILE A 5 -28.24 -5.49 -3.14
N ASP A 6 -29.54 -5.18 -3.21
CA ASP A 6 -30.16 -4.20 -2.31
C ASP A 6 -30.17 -4.71 -0.85
N ASP A 7 -30.48 -5.99 -0.62
CA ASP A 7 -30.47 -6.62 0.71
C ASP A 7 -29.09 -6.54 1.37
N VAL A 8 -28.02 -6.86 0.64
CA VAL A 8 -26.64 -6.78 1.15
C VAL A 8 -26.27 -5.34 1.46
N LYS A 9 -26.62 -4.38 0.60
CA LYS A 9 -26.36 -2.95 0.85
C LYS A 9 -27.06 -2.48 2.12
N ASN A 10 -28.34 -2.84 2.30
CA ASN A 10 -29.14 -2.48 3.46
C ASN A 10 -28.66 -3.16 4.75
N GLY A 11 -27.89 -4.25 4.64
CA GLY A 11 -27.22 -4.87 5.78
C GLY A 11 -26.08 -4.04 6.40
N TYR A 12 -25.60 -2.99 5.71
CA TYR A 12 -24.60 -2.06 6.25
C TYR A 12 -25.29 -0.83 6.85
N SER A 13 -25.14 -0.60 8.16
CA SER A 13 -25.89 0.44 8.90
C SER A 13 -25.74 1.84 8.31
N ASN A 14 -24.55 2.20 7.85
CA ASN A 14 -24.29 3.50 7.24
C ASN A 14 -24.91 3.66 5.84
N PHE A 15 -25.38 2.59 5.22
CA PHE A 15 -25.96 2.57 3.87
C PHE A 15 -27.40 2.06 3.84
N ASP A 16 -27.95 1.70 4.99
CA ASP A 16 -29.35 1.29 5.14
C ASP A 16 -30.30 2.42 4.74
N GLY A 17 -31.33 2.07 3.98
CA GLY A 17 -32.33 3.01 3.44
C GLY A 17 -31.82 4.04 2.43
N LYS A 18 -30.52 4.05 2.08
CA LYS A 18 -29.97 4.98 1.07
C LYS A 18 -30.04 4.39 -0.34
N ASP A 19 -30.47 5.15 -1.33
CA ASP A 19 -30.46 4.67 -2.71
C ASP A 19 -29.03 4.51 -3.26
N PHE A 20 -28.86 3.56 -4.19
CA PHE A 20 -27.65 3.50 -5.00
C PHE A 20 -27.52 4.79 -5.82
N ARG A 21 -26.33 5.38 -5.82
CA ARG A 21 -25.99 6.45 -6.76
C ARG A 21 -25.91 5.89 -8.17
N ALA A 22 -26.00 6.78 -9.15
CA ALA A 22 -25.87 6.42 -10.56
C ALA A 22 -24.63 5.52 -10.80
N TYR A 23 -24.84 4.46 -11.58
CA TYR A 23 -23.85 3.45 -11.97
C TYR A 23 -23.29 2.53 -10.87
N GLN A 24 -23.62 2.74 -9.59
CA GLN A 24 -23.12 1.86 -8.52
C GLN A 24 -23.67 0.44 -8.66
N LYS A 25 -24.98 0.32 -8.88
CA LYS A 25 -25.64 -0.98 -9.06
C LYS A 25 -25.14 -1.68 -10.32
N ASP A 26 -25.05 -0.95 -11.43
CA ASP A 26 -24.48 -1.45 -12.69
C ASP A 26 -23.04 -1.96 -12.52
N ALA A 27 -22.23 -1.30 -11.68
CA ALA A 27 -20.87 -1.72 -11.38
C ALA A 27 -20.83 -3.03 -10.57
N VAL A 28 -21.72 -3.17 -9.59
CA VAL A 28 -21.89 -4.42 -8.83
C VAL A 28 -22.32 -5.56 -9.77
N GLU A 29 -23.32 -5.33 -10.62
CA GLU A 29 -23.80 -6.32 -11.58
C GLU A 29 -22.69 -6.75 -12.55
N TYR A 30 -21.96 -5.78 -13.12
CA TYR A 30 -20.80 -6.06 -13.97
C TYR A 30 -19.74 -6.93 -13.28
N ILE A 31 -19.44 -6.66 -12.00
CA ILE A 31 -18.50 -7.46 -11.21
C ILE A 31 -19.01 -8.90 -11.05
N LEU A 32 -20.28 -9.07 -10.70
CA LEU A 32 -20.88 -10.37 -10.40
C LEU A 32 -21.05 -11.23 -11.65
N GLU A 33 -21.37 -10.63 -12.79
CA GLU A 33 -21.59 -11.32 -14.07
C GLU A 33 -20.28 -11.78 -14.73
N SER A 34 -19.17 -11.11 -14.42
CA SER A 34 -17.87 -11.45 -15.00
C SER A 34 -17.44 -12.88 -14.66
N LYS A 35 -17.12 -13.65 -15.71
CA LYS A 35 -16.56 -15.01 -15.62
C LYS A 35 -15.04 -15.02 -15.71
N LYS A 36 -14.42 -13.85 -15.85
CA LYS A 36 -12.97 -13.71 -15.97
C LYS A 36 -12.29 -13.91 -14.62
N LYS A 37 -10.99 -14.26 -14.66
CA LYS A 37 -10.16 -14.38 -13.45
C LYS A 37 -10.03 -13.03 -12.75
N VAL A 38 -9.88 -11.96 -13.54
CA VAL A 38 -9.74 -10.60 -13.05
C VAL A 38 -10.80 -9.71 -13.70
N THR A 39 -11.53 -8.96 -12.89
CA THR A 39 -12.50 -7.95 -13.34
C THR A 39 -12.00 -6.58 -12.93
N VAL A 40 -11.76 -5.72 -13.90
CA VAL A 40 -11.31 -4.35 -13.71
C VAL A 40 -12.51 -3.42 -13.89
N ALA A 41 -12.75 -2.60 -12.86
CA ALA A 41 -13.75 -1.55 -12.86
C ALA A 41 -13.06 -0.21 -12.61
N CYS A 42 -12.96 0.62 -13.65
CA CYS A 42 -12.42 1.97 -13.52
C CYS A 42 -13.52 2.87 -12.99
N LEU A 43 -13.43 3.22 -11.71
CA LEU A 43 -14.46 3.89 -10.93
C LEU A 43 -13.90 5.23 -10.43
N PRO A 44 -14.43 6.38 -10.91
CA PRO A 44 -13.90 7.69 -10.55
C PRO A 44 -14.02 7.97 -9.05
N CYS A 45 -13.22 8.91 -8.55
CA CYS A 45 -13.33 9.36 -7.16
C CYS A 45 -14.77 9.78 -6.84
N GLY A 46 -15.27 9.36 -5.68
CA GLY A 46 -16.65 9.60 -5.25
C GLY A 46 -17.72 8.67 -5.85
N ALA A 47 -17.36 7.74 -6.75
CA ALA A 47 -18.27 6.69 -7.24
C ALA A 47 -18.72 5.69 -6.15
N GLY A 48 -18.05 5.67 -4.99
CA GLY A 48 -18.34 4.74 -3.90
C GLY A 48 -17.78 3.34 -4.13
N LYS A 49 -16.51 3.25 -4.57
CA LYS A 49 -15.75 2.01 -4.76
C LYS A 49 -15.88 1.04 -3.58
N SER A 50 -15.75 1.58 -2.37
CA SER A 50 -15.94 0.85 -1.11
C SER A 50 -17.26 0.10 -1.06
N LEU A 51 -18.38 0.78 -1.31
CA LEU A 51 -19.71 0.18 -1.30
C LEU A 51 -19.89 -0.86 -2.42
N ILE A 52 -19.42 -0.53 -3.63
CA ILE A 52 -19.49 -1.44 -4.79
C ILE A 52 -18.77 -2.76 -4.48
N GLY A 53 -17.54 -2.67 -3.96
CA GLY A 53 -16.76 -3.84 -3.62
C GLY A 53 -17.36 -4.63 -2.46
N THR A 54 -17.68 -4.01 -1.33
CA THR A 54 -18.24 -4.74 -0.17
C THR A 54 -19.55 -5.43 -0.52
N VAL A 55 -20.44 -4.78 -1.26
CA VAL A 55 -21.68 -5.39 -1.74
C VAL A 55 -21.40 -6.55 -2.70
N ALA A 56 -20.48 -6.40 -3.66
CA ALA A 56 -20.11 -7.49 -4.56
C ALA A 56 -19.55 -8.72 -3.80
N ALA A 57 -18.75 -8.49 -2.76
CA ALA A 57 -18.27 -9.55 -1.87
C ALA A 57 -19.43 -10.23 -1.10
N GLY A 58 -20.32 -9.46 -0.49
CA GLY A 58 -21.46 -9.99 0.25
C GLY A 58 -22.40 -10.80 -0.63
N VAL A 59 -22.71 -10.33 -1.83
CA VAL A 59 -23.56 -11.03 -2.79
C VAL A 59 -22.92 -12.34 -3.28
N SER A 60 -21.58 -12.36 -3.40
CA SER A 60 -20.81 -13.55 -3.75
C SER A 60 -20.71 -14.60 -2.64
N GLY A 61 -21.27 -14.32 -1.45
CA GLY A 61 -21.22 -15.22 -0.29
C GLY A 61 -20.00 -15.01 0.60
N GLY A 62 -19.15 -14.03 0.27
CA GLY A 62 -17.96 -13.67 1.03
C GLY A 62 -16.81 -13.20 0.14
N GLY A 63 -15.79 -12.61 0.76
CA GLY A 63 -14.59 -12.18 0.08
C GLY A 63 -13.65 -11.38 0.98
N THR A 64 -12.41 -11.22 0.52
CA THR A 64 -11.41 -10.39 1.18
C THR A 64 -11.31 -9.04 0.46
N TYR A 65 -11.61 -7.95 1.17
CA TYR A 65 -11.44 -6.59 0.69
C TYR A 65 -10.06 -6.07 1.07
N LEU A 66 -9.26 -5.72 0.08
CA LEU A 66 -7.88 -5.26 0.22
C LEU A 66 -7.78 -3.77 -0.05
N VAL A 67 -7.03 -3.08 0.81
CA VAL A 67 -6.61 -1.68 0.60
C VAL A 67 -5.11 -1.52 0.75
N HIS A 68 -4.54 -0.52 0.07
CA HIS A 68 -3.09 -0.31 0.05
C HIS A 68 -2.56 0.50 1.25
N SER A 69 -3.42 1.15 2.04
CA SER A 69 -2.96 2.04 3.13
C SER A 69 -3.77 1.89 4.42
N LYS A 70 -3.12 2.18 5.54
CA LYS A 70 -3.77 2.21 6.87
C LYS A 70 -4.87 3.26 6.96
N ALA A 71 -4.71 4.40 6.29
CA ALA A 71 -5.72 5.46 6.29
C ALA A 71 -7.02 4.98 5.63
N LEU A 72 -6.93 4.28 4.50
CA LEU A 72 -8.11 3.67 3.87
C LEU A 72 -8.70 2.54 4.71
N GLN A 73 -7.87 1.76 5.42
CA GLN A 73 -8.35 0.77 6.38
C GLN A 73 -9.23 1.42 7.47
N VAL A 74 -8.79 2.53 8.06
CA VAL A 74 -9.58 3.28 9.05
C VAL A 74 -10.87 3.82 8.44
N GLN A 75 -10.80 4.43 7.25
CA GLN A 75 -11.98 4.94 6.56
C GLN A 75 -13.03 3.85 6.31
N LEU A 76 -12.61 2.66 5.86
CA LEU A 76 -13.53 1.54 5.66
C LEU A 76 -14.11 1.00 6.96
N GLN A 77 -13.36 1.06 8.07
CA GLN A 77 -13.88 0.66 9.38
C GLN A 77 -14.98 1.61 9.86
N GLU A 78 -14.85 2.91 9.57
CA GLU A 78 -15.88 3.91 9.86
C GLU A 78 -17.10 3.73 8.95
N ASP A 79 -16.88 3.49 7.65
CA ASP A 79 -17.94 3.29 6.66
C ASP A 79 -18.70 1.97 6.86
N PHE A 80 -18.02 0.90 7.30
CA PHE A 80 -18.57 -0.45 7.46
C PHE A 80 -18.22 -1.05 8.84
N PRO A 81 -18.81 -0.54 9.94
CA PRO A 81 -18.47 -0.97 11.30
C PRO A 81 -18.76 -2.45 11.57
N GLU A 82 -19.59 -3.10 10.76
CA GLU A 82 -19.94 -4.52 10.86
C GLU A 82 -18.85 -5.44 10.29
N LEU A 83 -17.96 -4.93 9.43
CA LEU A 83 -16.93 -5.71 8.78
C LEU A 83 -15.68 -5.79 9.66
N PRO A 84 -15.18 -7.00 9.98
CA PRO A 84 -13.95 -7.11 10.75
C PRO A 84 -12.76 -6.63 9.93
N ILE A 85 -11.98 -5.77 10.56
CA ILE A 85 -10.70 -5.32 10.04
C ILE A 85 -9.55 -6.04 10.75
N LEU A 86 -8.60 -6.54 9.96
CA LEU A 86 -7.42 -7.21 10.49
C LEU A 86 -6.15 -6.43 10.15
N TRP A 87 -5.42 -6.09 11.21
CA TRP A 87 -4.15 -5.40 11.10
C TRP A 87 -2.98 -6.39 11.24
N GLY A 88 -1.79 -5.96 10.82
CA GLY A 88 -0.57 -6.69 11.13
C GLY A 88 -0.30 -6.74 12.63
N ARG A 89 0.41 -7.77 13.10
CA ARG A 89 0.74 -8.00 14.53
C ARG A 89 1.35 -6.79 15.24
N GLY A 90 2.07 -5.95 14.50
CA GLY A 90 2.68 -4.71 15.00
C GLY A 90 1.68 -3.67 15.53
N ASN A 91 0.40 -3.81 15.20
CA ASN A 91 -0.66 -2.87 15.60
C ASN A 91 -1.43 -3.33 16.84
N TYR A 92 -1.05 -4.46 17.46
CA TYR A 92 -1.72 -4.99 18.64
C TYR A 92 -0.76 -5.05 19.83
N PRO A 93 -1.10 -4.51 21.01
CA PRO A 93 -0.27 -4.61 22.19
C PRO A 93 -0.14 -6.07 22.64
N CYS A 94 1.07 -6.49 23.00
CA CYS A 94 1.31 -7.85 23.49
C CYS A 94 1.05 -7.92 25.00
N LEU A 95 -0.04 -8.60 25.39
CA LEU A 95 -0.36 -8.83 26.80
C LEU A 95 0.69 -9.65 27.56
N ARG A 96 1.52 -10.45 26.86
CA ARG A 96 2.60 -11.20 27.50
C ARG A 96 3.72 -10.29 28.02
N SER A 97 3.90 -9.13 27.39
CA SER A 97 4.86 -8.11 27.79
C SER A 97 4.17 -6.92 28.46
N GLU A 98 2.95 -7.09 28.97
CA GLU A 98 2.16 -6.03 29.61
C GLU A 98 1.98 -4.78 28.71
N GLY A 99 1.86 -5.00 27.39
CA GLY A 99 1.72 -3.93 26.41
C GLY A 99 2.99 -3.15 26.05
N ARG A 100 4.15 -3.46 26.66
CA ARG A 100 5.44 -2.78 26.37
C ARG A 100 5.93 -2.96 24.94
N VAL A 101 5.55 -4.06 24.28
CA VAL A 101 5.84 -4.32 22.87
C VAL A 101 4.59 -4.80 22.15
N SER A 102 4.66 -4.90 20.82
CA SER A 102 3.54 -5.37 20.02
C SER A 102 3.50 -6.90 19.93
N CYS A 103 2.41 -7.45 19.40
CA CYS A 103 2.31 -8.88 19.12
C CYS A 103 3.30 -9.36 18.05
N ALA A 104 3.97 -8.47 17.31
CA ALA A 104 5.05 -8.83 16.40
C ALA A 104 6.29 -9.33 17.15
N GLU A 105 6.54 -8.84 18.37
CA GLU A 105 7.64 -9.27 19.24
C GLU A 105 7.20 -10.31 20.30
N CYS A 106 6.08 -10.98 20.08
CA CYS A 106 5.61 -12.00 21.01
C CYS A 106 6.58 -13.19 21.08
N SER A 107 7.09 -13.50 22.27
CA SER A 107 8.00 -14.63 22.55
C SER A 107 7.34 -16.02 22.47
N HIS A 108 6.19 -16.13 21.82
CA HIS A 108 5.50 -17.40 21.65
C HIS A 108 6.32 -18.36 20.78
N SER A 109 6.64 -19.53 21.32
CA SER A 109 7.29 -20.63 20.60
C SER A 109 6.74 -21.98 21.10
N SER A 110 7.14 -23.08 20.44
CA SER A 110 6.83 -24.44 20.91
C SER A 110 7.35 -24.71 22.32
N GLY A 111 8.54 -24.18 22.66
CA GLY A 111 9.13 -24.28 24.00
C GLY A 111 8.63 -23.23 25.01
N SER A 112 7.86 -22.24 24.57
CA SER A 112 7.40 -21.12 25.41
C SER A 112 6.01 -20.64 24.97
N VAL A 113 4.99 -21.45 25.27
CA VAL A 113 3.61 -21.22 24.82
C VAL A 113 3.00 -20.00 25.52
N CYS A 114 2.41 -19.09 24.74
CA CYS A 114 1.77 -17.89 25.27
C CYS A 114 0.31 -18.20 25.60
N ARG A 115 -0.02 -18.32 26.90
CA ARG A 115 -1.39 -18.63 27.37
C ARG A 115 -2.42 -17.60 26.92
N ASN A 116 -2.02 -16.34 26.70
CA ASN A 116 -2.92 -15.30 26.21
C ASN A 116 -3.49 -15.62 24.82
N LYS A 117 -2.80 -16.40 23.98
CA LYS A 117 -3.30 -16.81 22.66
C LYS A 117 -4.52 -17.73 22.73
N ALA A 118 -4.86 -18.30 23.90
CA ALA A 118 -6.06 -19.12 24.06
C ALA A 118 -7.36 -18.29 23.90
N GLY A 119 -7.36 -17.02 24.32
CA GLY A 119 -8.56 -16.18 24.20
C GLY A 119 -8.43 -14.73 24.67
N ARG A 120 -7.22 -14.27 25.02
CA ARG A 120 -6.97 -12.91 25.51
C ARG A 120 -6.11 -12.07 24.56
N CYS A 121 -5.37 -12.70 23.65
CA CYS A 121 -4.53 -12.01 22.68
C CYS A 121 -5.41 -11.38 21.59
N GLU A 122 -5.54 -10.06 21.63
CA GLU A 122 -6.37 -9.28 20.71
C GLU A 122 -6.09 -9.61 19.24
N TYR A 123 -4.82 -9.69 18.83
CA TYR A 123 -4.47 -10.08 17.45
C TYR A 123 -5.02 -11.47 17.07
N VAL A 124 -4.90 -12.46 17.96
CA VAL A 124 -5.39 -13.81 17.67
C VAL A 124 -6.92 -13.82 17.58
N MET A 125 -7.59 -13.07 18.45
CA MET A 125 -9.04 -12.93 18.41
C MET A 125 -9.50 -12.21 17.15
N ALA A 126 -8.89 -11.07 16.81
CA ALA A 126 -9.16 -10.35 15.57
C ALA A 126 -8.95 -11.22 14.33
N LYS A 127 -7.86 -12.00 14.29
CA LYS A 127 -7.62 -12.95 13.19
C LYS A 127 -8.70 -14.03 13.11
N ARG A 128 -9.15 -14.59 14.25
CA ARG A 128 -10.25 -15.58 14.27
C ARG A 128 -11.55 -14.98 13.76
N TYR A 129 -11.92 -13.79 14.22
CA TYR A 129 -13.12 -13.09 13.75
C TYR A 129 -13.07 -12.81 12.25
N ALA A 130 -11.93 -12.30 11.75
CA ALA A 130 -11.75 -12.06 10.31
C ALA A 130 -11.89 -13.36 9.49
N LEU A 131 -11.27 -14.46 9.92
CA LEU A 131 -11.36 -15.74 9.21
C LEU A 131 -12.78 -16.31 9.13
N GLN A 132 -13.60 -16.05 10.16
CA GLN A 132 -14.98 -16.54 10.24
C GLN A 132 -15.98 -15.63 9.54
N ALA A 133 -15.64 -14.36 9.34
CA ALA A 133 -16.53 -13.42 8.70
C ALA A 133 -16.61 -13.67 7.18
N PRO A 134 -17.82 -13.59 6.58
CA PRO A 134 -17.99 -13.69 5.13
C PRO A 134 -17.18 -12.64 4.39
N VAL A 135 -17.27 -11.38 4.82
CA VAL A 135 -16.51 -10.26 4.25
C VAL A 135 -15.60 -9.67 5.32
N ARG A 136 -14.38 -9.29 4.92
CA ARG A 136 -13.31 -8.84 5.83
C ARG A 136 -12.38 -7.86 5.14
N ILE A 137 -11.79 -6.95 5.91
CA ILE A 137 -10.91 -5.91 5.40
C ILE A 137 -9.46 -6.15 5.85
N LEU A 138 -8.53 -6.19 4.90
CA LEU A 138 -7.10 -6.40 5.11
C LEU A 138 -6.30 -5.39 4.28
N ASN A 139 -5.02 -5.19 4.59
CA ASN A 139 -4.11 -4.49 3.67
C ASN A 139 -3.36 -5.45 2.76
N TYR A 140 -2.85 -4.93 1.65
CA TYR A 140 -2.20 -5.71 0.60
C TYR A 140 -1.01 -6.50 1.16
N GLU A 141 -0.09 -5.84 1.86
CA GLU A 141 1.14 -6.43 2.34
C GLU A 141 0.87 -7.56 3.34
N TYR A 142 -0.11 -7.37 4.23
CA TYR A 142 -0.52 -8.37 5.20
C TYR A 142 -1.17 -9.56 4.50
N TRP A 143 -2.10 -9.34 3.56
CA TRP A 143 -2.74 -10.42 2.82
C TRP A 143 -1.75 -11.24 2.01
N ILE A 144 -0.87 -10.60 1.21
CA ILE A 144 0.15 -11.31 0.41
C ILE A 144 1.08 -12.11 1.32
N THR A 145 1.51 -11.55 2.45
CA THR A 145 2.39 -12.24 3.40
C THR A 145 1.68 -13.45 4.03
N GLU A 146 0.43 -13.29 4.45
CA GLU A 146 -0.35 -14.37 5.06
C GLU A 146 -0.64 -15.48 4.05
N ALA A 147 -1.09 -15.14 2.84
CA ALA A 147 -1.42 -16.11 1.79
C ALA A 147 -0.19 -16.96 1.38
N ASN A 148 1.01 -16.37 1.37
CA ASN A 148 2.23 -17.06 0.94
C ASN A 148 3.00 -17.80 2.05
N TYR A 149 2.95 -17.33 3.31
CA TYR A 149 3.89 -17.82 4.33
C TYR A 149 3.25 -18.28 5.65
N VAL A 150 2.04 -17.81 5.99
CA VAL A 150 1.44 -18.06 7.30
C VAL A 150 0.19 -18.92 7.21
N GLY A 151 -0.64 -18.67 6.20
CA GLY A 151 -1.92 -19.32 5.97
C GLY A 151 -3.11 -18.60 6.62
N GLY A 152 -4.29 -18.89 6.08
CA GLY A 152 -5.59 -18.42 6.57
C GLY A 152 -6.34 -17.52 5.59
N PHE A 153 -5.64 -16.80 4.71
CA PHE A 153 -6.25 -15.90 3.73
C PHE A 153 -5.88 -16.24 2.28
N GLY A 154 -5.56 -17.51 2.02
CA GLY A 154 -5.32 -18.04 0.68
C GLY A 154 -6.48 -18.93 0.23
N ASN A 155 -6.59 -19.17 -1.08
CA ASN A 155 -7.72 -19.86 -1.73
C ASN A 155 -9.06 -19.13 -1.54
N GLU A 156 -9.04 -17.81 -1.61
CA GLU A 156 -10.22 -16.96 -1.48
C GLU A 156 -11.15 -17.11 -2.70
N ASP A 157 -12.45 -17.06 -2.51
CA ASP A 157 -13.39 -17.12 -3.63
C ASP A 157 -13.40 -15.82 -4.44
N LEU A 158 -13.33 -14.70 -3.73
CA LEU A 158 -13.32 -13.36 -4.29
C LEU A 158 -12.37 -12.48 -3.47
N VAL A 159 -11.44 -11.85 -4.17
CA VAL A 159 -10.54 -10.83 -3.62
C VAL A 159 -10.83 -9.51 -4.29
N ILE A 160 -11.14 -8.50 -3.50
CA ILE A 160 -11.40 -7.14 -3.98
C ILE A 160 -10.18 -6.31 -3.65
N VAL A 161 -9.68 -5.58 -4.64
CA VAL A 161 -8.44 -4.82 -4.56
C VAL A 161 -8.78 -3.38 -4.91
N ASP A 162 -8.77 -2.51 -3.90
CA ASP A 162 -9.17 -1.11 -4.02
C ASP A 162 -7.97 -0.17 -4.06
N GLU A 163 -7.99 0.78 -4.99
CA GLU A 163 -6.79 1.51 -5.44
C GLU A 163 -5.77 0.52 -6.02
N ALA A 164 -6.24 -0.36 -6.91
CA ALA A 164 -5.43 -1.44 -7.50
C ALA A 164 -4.35 -0.96 -8.47
N ASP A 165 -4.31 0.32 -8.83
CA ASP A 165 -3.18 0.92 -9.54
C ASP A 165 -1.89 0.91 -8.69
N ALA A 166 -1.99 0.77 -7.37
CA ALA A 166 -0.84 0.52 -6.49
C ALA A 166 -0.35 -0.94 -6.49
N LEU A 167 -1.13 -1.89 -7.04
CA LEU A 167 -0.87 -3.33 -6.91
C LEU A 167 0.46 -3.74 -7.55
N GLU A 168 0.79 -3.21 -8.74
CA GLU A 168 2.08 -3.48 -9.42
C GLU A 168 3.27 -3.23 -8.49
N ASN A 169 3.29 -2.04 -7.88
CA ASN A 169 4.37 -1.63 -7.00
C ASN A 169 4.46 -2.54 -5.77
N VAL A 170 3.33 -2.97 -5.22
CA VAL A 170 3.31 -3.90 -4.09
C VAL A 170 3.82 -5.28 -4.50
N MET A 171 3.43 -5.79 -5.68
CA MET A 171 3.93 -7.06 -6.22
C MET A 171 5.45 -7.01 -6.47
N ALA A 172 5.93 -5.96 -7.12
CA ALA A 172 7.35 -5.76 -7.40
C ALA A 172 8.18 -5.66 -6.10
N LYS A 173 7.68 -4.94 -5.08
CA LYS A 173 8.31 -4.87 -3.74
C LYS A 173 8.25 -6.22 -3.02
N PHE A 174 7.16 -6.98 -3.18
CA PHE A 174 7.02 -8.28 -2.55
C PHE A 174 7.97 -9.32 -3.14
N VAL A 175 8.25 -9.27 -4.44
CA VAL A 175 9.24 -10.14 -5.08
C VAL A 175 10.67 -9.59 -4.95
N GLY A 176 10.83 -8.28 -4.87
CA GLY A 176 12.13 -7.63 -4.78
C GLY A 176 12.90 -7.92 -3.49
N LEU A 177 14.21 -7.74 -3.56
CA LEU A 177 15.16 -7.88 -2.45
C LEU A 177 15.80 -6.52 -2.16
N GLU A 178 15.74 -6.05 -0.92
CA GLU A 178 16.31 -4.76 -0.52
C GLU A 178 17.19 -4.90 0.73
N PHE A 179 18.33 -4.23 0.73
CA PHE A 179 19.21 -4.10 1.87
C PHE A 179 19.54 -2.63 2.15
N SER A 180 19.32 -2.20 3.38
CA SER A 180 19.90 -0.93 3.84
C SER A 180 21.40 -1.10 4.11
N GLN A 181 22.18 -0.02 3.94
CA GLN A 181 23.61 -0.02 4.23
C GLN A 181 23.90 -0.41 5.69
N GLY A 182 23.05 0.03 6.63
CA GLY A 182 23.16 -0.38 8.04
C GLY A 182 23.03 -1.89 8.22
N MET A 183 22.09 -2.52 7.52
CA MET A 183 21.91 -3.98 7.55
C MET A 183 23.11 -4.71 6.93
N MET A 184 23.60 -4.23 5.79
CA MET A 184 24.79 -4.80 5.15
C MET A 184 26.00 -4.75 6.09
N ARG A 185 26.25 -3.60 6.73
CA ARG A 185 27.31 -3.44 7.75
C ARG A 185 27.14 -4.40 8.90
N ASN A 186 25.93 -4.50 9.46
CA ASN A 186 25.63 -5.37 10.61
C ASN A 186 25.82 -6.86 10.29
N LEU A 187 25.64 -7.26 9.03
CA LEU A 187 25.84 -8.63 8.57
C LEU A 187 27.25 -8.87 7.98
N GLY A 188 28.06 -7.82 7.86
CA GLY A 188 29.34 -7.86 7.15
C GLY A 188 29.20 -8.18 5.66
N ILE A 189 28.05 -7.86 5.04
CA ILE A 189 27.80 -8.04 3.61
C ILE A 189 28.35 -6.83 2.85
N GLN A 190 29.09 -7.09 1.78
CA GLN A 190 29.56 -6.04 0.86
C GLN A 190 28.55 -5.87 -0.27
N THR A 191 28.60 -4.74 -0.98
CA THR A 191 27.81 -4.56 -2.20
C THR A 191 28.27 -5.54 -3.28
N PRO A 192 27.37 -5.98 -4.17
CA PRO A 192 27.74 -6.78 -5.33
C PRO A 192 28.76 -6.03 -6.20
N LYS A 193 29.64 -6.78 -6.85
CA LYS A 193 30.68 -6.22 -7.74
C LYS A 193 30.09 -5.62 -9.02
N TYR A 194 29.07 -6.28 -9.59
CA TYR A 194 28.41 -5.87 -10.83
C TYR A 194 27.05 -5.26 -10.55
N LYS A 195 26.74 -4.17 -11.25
CA LYS A 195 25.51 -3.37 -11.07
C LYS A 195 24.52 -3.48 -12.23
N THR A 196 24.82 -4.26 -13.27
CA THR A 196 23.97 -4.44 -14.46
C THR A 196 23.85 -5.92 -14.80
N THR A 197 22.69 -6.34 -15.35
CA THR A 197 22.42 -7.73 -15.80
C THR A 197 22.94 -8.05 -17.20
N SER A 198 23.61 -7.12 -17.87
CA SER A 198 23.95 -7.16 -19.30
C SER A 198 24.97 -8.23 -19.72
N SER A 199 25.28 -9.21 -18.85
CA SER A 199 26.05 -10.40 -19.20
C SER A 199 25.67 -11.57 -18.30
N GLU A 200 25.69 -12.82 -18.79
CA GLU A 200 25.46 -14.03 -17.96
C GLU A 200 26.35 -14.04 -16.69
N LYS A 201 27.59 -13.53 -16.82
CA LYS A 201 28.54 -13.36 -15.71
C LYS A 201 28.00 -12.52 -14.56
N SER A 202 27.16 -11.52 -14.84
CA SER A 202 26.58 -10.65 -13.81
C SER A 202 25.50 -11.33 -12.98
N LEU A 203 24.69 -12.21 -13.59
CA LEU A 203 23.65 -12.97 -12.90
C LEU A 203 24.25 -14.02 -11.96
N ASP A 204 25.29 -14.72 -12.41
CA ASP A 204 26.02 -15.68 -11.58
C ASP A 204 26.69 -15.02 -10.38
N GLU A 205 27.22 -13.80 -10.57
CA GLU A 205 27.80 -13.00 -9.51
C GLU A 205 26.75 -12.53 -8.49
N TRP A 206 25.56 -12.13 -8.94
CA TRP A 206 24.44 -11.82 -8.03
C TRP A 206 23.99 -13.04 -7.24
N LYS A 207 23.90 -14.21 -7.87
CA LYS A 207 23.62 -15.48 -7.18
C LYS A 207 24.73 -15.84 -6.20
N SER A 208 25.99 -15.64 -6.56
CA SER A 208 27.14 -15.85 -5.66
C SER A 208 27.11 -14.91 -4.45
N TRP A 209 26.82 -13.63 -4.68
CA TRP A 209 26.62 -12.63 -3.64
C TRP A 209 25.46 -13.03 -2.70
N ALA A 210 24.32 -13.43 -3.26
CA ALA A 210 23.16 -13.85 -2.48
C ALA A 210 23.45 -15.10 -1.65
N ARG A 211 24.19 -16.10 -2.18
CA ARG A 211 24.67 -17.26 -1.39
C ARG A 211 25.51 -16.83 -0.20
N THR A 212 26.41 -15.86 -0.39
CA THR A 212 27.23 -15.31 0.70
C THR A 212 26.37 -14.59 1.74
N ALA A 213 25.39 -13.81 1.30
CA ALA A 213 24.44 -13.14 2.17
C ALA A 213 23.60 -14.16 2.98
N ILE A 214 23.10 -15.22 2.34
CA ILE A 214 22.36 -16.32 2.98
C ILE A 214 23.20 -16.93 4.11
N PHE A 215 24.46 -17.27 3.85
CA PHE A 215 25.35 -17.83 4.87
C PHE A 215 25.52 -16.90 6.08
N LYS A 216 25.74 -15.61 5.85
CA LYS A 216 25.89 -14.59 6.91
C LYS A 216 24.60 -14.40 7.72
N VAL A 217 23.46 -14.37 7.05
CA VAL A 217 22.14 -14.27 7.68
C VAL A 217 21.86 -15.52 8.53
N LEU A 218 22.08 -16.72 8.00
CA LEU A 218 21.90 -17.98 8.73
C LEU A 218 22.77 -18.04 9.98
N ARG A 219 24.06 -17.68 9.88
CA ARG A 219 24.95 -17.61 11.03
C ARG A 219 24.41 -16.66 12.10
N LYS A 220 23.95 -15.46 11.72
CA LYS A 220 23.41 -14.49 12.67
C LYS A 220 22.10 -14.97 13.30
N ILE A 221 21.22 -15.65 12.55
CA ILE A 221 20.01 -16.28 13.10
C ILE A 221 20.37 -17.37 14.11
N ALA A 222 21.40 -18.17 13.84
CA ALA A 222 21.89 -19.18 14.77
C ALA A 222 22.39 -18.54 16.08
N ASP A 223 23.22 -17.49 15.98
CA ASP A 223 23.71 -16.74 17.14
C ASP A 223 22.56 -16.17 17.99
N LEU A 224 21.56 -15.53 17.35
CA LEU A 224 20.38 -15.02 18.03
C LEU A 224 19.58 -16.15 18.67
N THR A 225 19.45 -17.30 18.01
CA THR A 225 18.72 -18.45 18.56
C THR A 225 19.40 -19.00 19.81
N ILE A 226 20.73 -18.95 19.88
CA ILE A 226 21.50 -19.30 21.08
C ILE A 226 21.25 -18.28 22.20
N GLN A 227 21.26 -16.98 21.89
CA GLN A 227 20.99 -15.90 22.86
C GLN A 227 19.57 -15.95 23.43
N MET A 228 18.61 -16.50 22.67
CA MET A 228 17.22 -16.67 23.09
C MET A 228 16.99 -17.91 23.99
N LYS A 229 18.04 -18.65 24.39
CA LYS A 229 17.91 -19.77 25.33
C LYS A 229 17.70 -19.25 26.76
N GLY A 230 16.48 -19.37 27.27
CA GLY A 230 16.07 -18.96 28.62
C GLY A 230 14.54 -18.90 28.74
N GLU A 231 14.01 -18.73 29.95
CA GLU A 231 12.56 -18.59 30.17
C GLU A 231 12.03 -17.22 29.72
N GLU A 232 12.85 -16.18 29.88
CA GLU A 232 12.56 -14.81 29.41
C GLU A 232 13.49 -14.43 28.25
N VAL A 233 12.89 -14.08 27.12
CA VAL A 233 13.60 -13.65 25.92
C VAL A 233 13.32 -12.18 25.68
N GLU A 234 14.37 -11.39 25.51
CA GLU A 234 14.26 -9.97 25.21
C GLU A 234 13.50 -9.75 23.88
N PRO A 235 12.47 -8.88 23.85
CA PRO A 235 11.68 -8.60 22.65
C PRO A 235 12.51 -8.14 21.44
N GLU A 236 13.60 -7.42 21.67
CA GLU A 236 14.49 -6.93 20.62
C GLU A 236 15.21 -8.09 19.90
N LEU A 237 15.55 -9.18 20.59
CA LEU A 237 16.14 -10.37 19.97
C LEU A 237 15.14 -11.07 19.04
N ILE A 238 13.87 -11.15 19.45
CA ILE A 238 12.78 -11.70 18.64
C ILE A 238 12.59 -10.86 17.38
N ARG A 239 12.51 -9.53 17.54
CA ARG A 239 12.37 -8.59 16.42
C ARG A 239 13.52 -8.73 15.42
N ARG A 240 14.77 -8.80 15.90
CA ARG A 240 15.96 -8.99 15.05
C ARG A 240 15.91 -10.31 14.31
N LYS A 241 15.55 -11.41 14.98
CA LYS A 241 15.45 -12.74 14.38
C LYS A 241 14.36 -12.82 13.31
N GLU A 242 13.18 -12.27 13.58
CA GLU A 242 12.07 -12.21 12.60
C GLU A 242 12.48 -11.40 11.36
N LYS A 243 13.13 -10.25 11.56
CA LYS A 243 13.65 -9.43 10.46
C LYS A 243 14.63 -10.21 9.58
N LEU A 244 15.60 -10.90 10.19
CA LEU A 244 16.57 -11.75 9.47
C LEU A 244 15.91 -12.95 8.79
N THR A 245 14.90 -13.54 9.40
CA THR A 245 14.12 -14.64 8.80
C THR A 245 13.36 -14.16 7.56
N GLY A 246 12.78 -12.95 7.61
CA GLY A 246 12.16 -12.31 6.45
C GLY A 246 13.16 -12.08 5.31
N ILE A 247 14.35 -11.57 5.63
CA ILE A 247 15.43 -11.38 4.64
C ILE A 247 15.89 -12.71 4.05
N LEU A 248 16.01 -13.76 4.86
CA LEU A 248 16.38 -15.09 4.39
C LEU A 248 15.35 -15.62 3.38
N ARG A 249 14.05 -15.43 3.63
CA ARG A 249 12.99 -15.79 2.67
C ARG A 249 13.15 -15.03 1.34
N LYS A 250 13.38 -13.72 1.43
CA LYS A 250 13.63 -12.86 0.25
C LYS A 250 14.87 -13.29 -0.53
N LEU A 251 15.96 -13.63 0.15
CA LEU A 251 17.20 -14.12 -0.47
C LEU A 251 16.99 -15.47 -1.18
N ASN A 252 16.24 -16.40 -0.57
CA ASN A 252 15.94 -17.69 -1.19
C ASN A 252 15.05 -17.52 -2.43
N MET A 253 14.02 -16.67 -2.35
CA MET A 253 13.19 -16.33 -3.50
C MET A 253 14.02 -15.66 -4.61
N PHE A 254 14.90 -14.72 -4.25
CA PHE A 254 15.82 -14.09 -5.19
C PHE A 254 16.70 -15.13 -5.90
N MET A 255 17.29 -16.07 -5.15
CA MET A 255 18.10 -17.16 -5.72
C MET A 255 17.33 -18.04 -6.71
N GLU A 256 16.04 -18.26 -6.44
CA GLU A 256 15.15 -19.08 -7.28
C GLU A 256 14.68 -18.33 -8.53
N CYS A 257 14.37 -17.03 -8.41
CA CYS A 257 13.60 -16.30 -9.41
C CYS A 257 14.39 -15.23 -10.19
N VAL A 258 15.62 -14.90 -9.78
CA VAL A 258 16.39 -13.84 -10.46
C VAL A 258 16.81 -14.27 -11.87
N ASP A 259 16.55 -13.39 -12.83
CA ASP A 259 16.92 -13.51 -14.23
C ASP A 259 17.53 -12.19 -14.77
N ASP A 260 17.77 -12.14 -16.08
CA ASP A 260 18.38 -11.00 -16.78
C ASP A 260 17.49 -9.75 -16.88
N THR A 261 16.19 -9.87 -16.58
CA THR A 261 15.23 -8.75 -16.56
C THR A 261 15.23 -7.99 -15.24
N TRP A 262 15.95 -8.46 -14.22
CA TRP A 262 16.05 -7.79 -12.94
C TRP A 262 16.98 -6.58 -13.00
N LEU A 263 16.65 -5.55 -12.23
CA LEU A 263 17.40 -4.32 -12.12
C LEU A 263 18.03 -4.23 -10.74
N TYR A 264 19.27 -3.72 -10.71
CA TYR A 264 19.94 -3.30 -9.50
C TYR A 264 19.86 -1.78 -9.38
N ASP A 265 19.46 -1.30 -8.21
CA ASP A 265 19.31 0.12 -7.93
C ASP A 265 19.96 0.47 -6.59
N GLU A 266 20.64 1.62 -6.55
CA GLU A 266 21.30 2.19 -5.38
C GLU A 266 20.63 3.52 -5.05
N LYS A 267 19.90 3.55 -3.93
CA LYS A 267 19.20 4.76 -3.48
C LYS A 267 19.92 5.37 -2.29
N GLU A 268 20.06 6.69 -2.30
CA GLU A 268 20.55 7.49 -1.19
C GLU A 268 19.49 8.52 -0.81
N TRP A 269 19.08 8.49 0.46
CA TRP A 269 18.11 9.43 1.01
C TRP A 269 18.52 9.80 2.43
N ASP A 270 18.65 11.10 2.72
CA ASP A 270 19.03 11.61 4.05
C ASP A 270 20.31 10.94 4.61
N GLY A 271 21.33 10.79 3.76
CA GLY A 271 22.59 10.11 4.08
C GLY A 271 22.48 8.59 4.29
N LYS A 272 21.28 8.00 4.15
CA LYS A 272 21.05 6.55 4.23
C LYS A 272 21.08 5.97 2.84
N LYS A 273 22.01 5.03 2.62
CA LYS A 273 22.12 4.27 1.37
C LYS A 273 21.39 2.93 1.48
N SER A 274 20.81 2.48 0.37
CA SER A 274 20.20 1.17 0.22
C SER A 274 20.49 0.61 -1.16
N ILE A 275 20.54 -0.71 -1.26
CA ILE A 275 20.60 -1.44 -2.53
C ILE A 275 19.32 -2.23 -2.69
N SER A 276 18.81 -2.32 -3.92
CA SER A 276 17.64 -3.12 -4.22
C SER A 276 17.81 -3.89 -5.53
N PHE A 277 17.24 -5.08 -5.56
CA PHE A 277 17.07 -5.89 -6.75
C PHE A 277 15.57 -6.09 -6.97
N ARG A 278 15.09 -5.75 -8.15
CA ARG A 278 13.67 -5.90 -8.50
C ARG A 278 13.52 -6.30 -9.96
N PRO A 279 12.54 -7.14 -10.30
CA PRO A 279 12.25 -7.41 -11.70
C PRO A 279 11.78 -6.12 -12.39
N THR A 280 12.08 -5.95 -13.68
CA THR A 280 11.52 -4.84 -14.47
C THR A 280 9.99 -4.95 -14.53
N TRP A 281 9.48 -6.17 -14.69
CA TRP A 281 8.05 -6.50 -14.65
C TRP A 281 7.87 -7.79 -13.88
N VAL A 282 6.79 -7.92 -13.11
CA VAL A 282 6.48 -9.19 -12.46
C VAL A 282 6.03 -10.18 -13.53
N THR A 283 6.76 -11.28 -13.70
CA THR A 283 6.42 -12.30 -14.71
C THR A 283 5.10 -12.98 -14.36
N LYS A 284 4.48 -13.63 -15.35
CA LYS A 284 3.22 -14.37 -15.15
C LYS A 284 3.35 -15.44 -14.08
N GLU A 285 4.48 -16.14 -14.04
CA GLU A 285 4.75 -17.22 -13.08
C GLU A 285 4.85 -16.67 -11.65
N LEU A 286 5.54 -15.54 -11.47
CA LEU A 286 5.68 -14.88 -10.17
C LEU A 286 4.35 -14.29 -9.71
N ALA A 287 3.61 -13.66 -10.62
CA ALA A 287 2.32 -13.07 -10.35
C ALA A 287 1.31 -14.16 -9.93
N GLU A 288 1.27 -15.28 -10.65
CA GLU A 288 0.43 -16.44 -10.32
C GLU A 288 0.83 -17.03 -8.97
N ARG A 289 2.11 -17.30 -8.74
CA ARG A 289 2.59 -17.93 -7.49
C ARG A 289 2.29 -17.08 -6.26
N TYR A 290 2.50 -15.76 -6.35
CA TYR A 290 2.49 -14.90 -5.16
C TYR A 290 1.20 -14.09 -4.97
N VAL A 291 0.35 -13.96 -6.01
CA VAL A 291 -0.90 -13.19 -5.93
C VAL A 291 -2.07 -13.98 -6.52
N TRP A 292 -2.09 -14.23 -7.82
CA TRP A 292 -3.30 -14.68 -8.50
C TRP A 292 -3.71 -16.12 -8.15
N GLY A 293 -2.76 -16.96 -7.73
CA GLY A 293 -3.01 -18.31 -7.25
C GLY A 293 -3.73 -18.37 -5.90
N HIS A 294 -3.78 -17.27 -5.16
CA HIS A 294 -4.40 -17.20 -3.83
C HIS A 294 -5.89 -16.87 -3.84
N GLY A 295 -6.48 -16.60 -5.01
CA GLY A 295 -7.90 -16.32 -5.15
C GLY A 295 -8.51 -16.89 -6.42
N ARG A 296 -9.79 -17.29 -6.42
CA ARG A 296 -10.49 -17.78 -7.61
C ARG A 296 -10.85 -16.66 -8.56
N LYS A 297 -11.30 -15.52 -8.02
CA LYS A 297 -11.59 -14.29 -8.77
C LYS A 297 -11.02 -13.06 -8.07
N PHE A 298 -10.61 -12.07 -8.86
CA PHE A 298 -10.14 -10.78 -8.39
C PHE A 298 -10.97 -9.64 -9.01
N VAL A 299 -11.25 -8.62 -8.20
CA VAL A 299 -11.87 -7.38 -8.66
C VAL A 299 -10.90 -6.25 -8.38
N LEU A 300 -10.44 -5.57 -9.43
CA LEU A 300 -9.54 -4.44 -9.34
C LEU A 300 -10.32 -3.15 -9.55
N MET A 301 -10.33 -2.28 -8.55
CA MET A 301 -10.99 -0.98 -8.60
C MET A 301 -9.95 0.12 -8.44
N SER A 302 -10.00 1.11 -9.33
CA SER A 302 -9.26 2.36 -9.20
C SER A 302 -9.91 3.42 -10.08
N ALA A 303 -9.59 4.70 -9.83
CA ALA A 303 -10.04 5.79 -10.70
C ALA A 303 -9.44 5.69 -12.10
N THR A 304 -8.21 5.19 -12.21
CA THR A 304 -7.48 5.11 -13.46
C THR A 304 -6.68 3.82 -13.55
N PHE A 305 -6.58 3.27 -14.75
CA PHE A 305 -5.68 2.18 -15.09
C PHE A 305 -5.01 2.50 -16.43
N PRO A 306 -3.81 1.96 -16.69
CA PRO A 306 -3.26 2.00 -18.04
C PRO A 306 -4.14 1.19 -19.01
N PRO A 307 -3.99 1.38 -20.34
CA PRO A 307 -4.69 0.59 -21.34
C PRO A 307 -4.53 -0.91 -21.11
N LEU A 308 -5.56 -1.70 -21.44
CA LEU A 308 -5.62 -3.13 -21.16
C LEU A 308 -4.35 -3.94 -21.53
N PRO A 309 -3.69 -3.74 -22.68
CA PRO A 309 -2.46 -4.47 -23.01
C PRO A 309 -1.31 -4.19 -22.02
N VAL A 310 -1.20 -2.93 -21.56
CA VAL A 310 -0.20 -2.52 -20.58
C VAL A 310 -0.56 -3.06 -19.20
N LEU A 311 -1.83 -2.94 -18.80
CA LEU A 311 -2.32 -3.47 -17.53
C LEU A 311 -2.07 -4.97 -17.40
N ALA A 312 -2.41 -5.75 -18.44
CA ALA A 312 -2.18 -7.19 -18.47
C ALA A 312 -0.69 -7.53 -18.29
N LYS A 313 0.19 -6.84 -19.01
CA LYS A 313 1.64 -7.04 -18.91
C LYS A 313 2.19 -6.73 -17.52
N VAL A 314 1.80 -5.57 -16.97
CA VAL A 314 2.21 -5.09 -15.64
C VAL A 314 1.81 -6.07 -14.53
N LEU A 315 0.62 -6.64 -14.64
CA LEU A 315 0.06 -7.55 -13.65
C LEU A 315 0.46 -9.02 -13.87
N GLY A 316 1.24 -9.33 -14.90
CA GLY A 316 1.60 -10.71 -15.25
C GLY A 316 0.41 -11.56 -15.68
N LEU A 317 -0.58 -10.97 -16.36
CA LEU A 317 -1.81 -11.63 -16.84
C LEU A 317 -1.88 -11.63 -18.36
N SER A 318 -2.73 -12.50 -18.93
CA SER A 318 -3.12 -12.36 -20.32
C SER A 318 -4.34 -11.44 -20.43
N MET A 319 -4.49 -10.72 -21.55
CA MET A 319 -5.68 -9.90 -21.79
C MET A 319 -6.97 -10.74 -21.74
N GLY A 320 -6.90 -12.02 -22.12
CA GLY A 320 -8.03 -12.95 -22.07
C GLY A 320 -8.50 -13.27 -20.65
N ASP A 321 -7.67 -13.04 -19.63
CA ASP A 321 -7.99 -13.28 -18.22
C ASP A 321 -8.71 -12.09 -17.56
N ILE A 322 -8.83 -10.96 -18.28
CA ILE A 322 -9.29 -9.68 -17.75
C ILE A 322 -10.62 -9.28 -18.42
N ALA A 323 -11.63 -8.97 -17.60
CA ALA A 323 -12.76 -8.13 -18.02
C ALA A 323 -12.43 -6.68 -17.64
N TYR A 324 -12.64 -5.72 -18.55
CA TYR A 324 -12.32 -4.31 -18.32
C TYR A 324 -13.50 -3.41 -18.67
N ARG A 325 -13.87 -2.52 -17.75
CA ARG A 325 -14.92 -1.53 -17.98
C ARG A 325 -14.60 -0.22 -17.26
N GLU A 326 -14.86 0.89 -17.95
CA GLU A 326 -14.83 2.23 -17.38
C GLU A 326 -16.24 2.71 -17.06
N PHE A 327 -16.38 3.38 -15.92
CA PHE A 327 -17.63 3.97 -15.47
C PHE A 327 -17.52 5.50 -15.50
N PRO A 328 -18.58 6.20 -15.95
CA PRO A 328 -18.56 7.66 -16.03
C PRO A 328 -18.58 8.30 -14.63
N SER A 329 -18.04 9.51 -14.53
CA SER A 329 -18.17 10.33 -13.33
C SER A 329 -19.59 10.85 -13.18
N THR A 330 -20.13 10.79 -11.96
CA THR A 330 -21.40 11.41 -11.60
C THR A 330 -21.27 12.91 -11.30
N PHE A 331 -20.04 13.42 -11.21
CA PHE A 331 -19.79 14.85 -10.96
C PHE A 331 -19.81 15.64 -12.28
N PRO A 332 -20.61 16.72 -12.37
CA PRO A 332 -20.64 17.61 -13.53
C PRO A 332 -19.24 18.09 -13.90
N ALA A 333 -18.93 18.17 -15.20
CA ALA A 333 -17.60 18.54 -15.66
C ALA A 333 -17.22 19.98 -15.26
N GLU A 334 -18.23 20.85 -15.18
CA GLU A 334 -18.13 22.27 -14.82
C GLU A 334 -17.65 22.45 -13.36
N ASN A 335 -17.89 21.46 -12.50
CA ASN A 335 -17.50 21.48 -11.09
C ASN A 335 -16.10 20.90 -10.85
N ARG A 336 -15.39 20.48 -11.89
CA ARG A 336 -14.06 19.83 -11.81
C ARG A 336 -13.11 20.28 -12.92
N PRO A 337 -12.92 21.60 -13.13
CA PRO A 337 -12.03 22.10 -14.18
C PRO A 337 -10.59 21.65 -13.91
N ILE A 338 -9.91 21.20 -14.96
CA ILE A 338 -8.46 20.96 -14.95
C ILE A 338 -7.83 22.07 -15.81
N ILE A 339 -7.10 22.97 -15.17
CA ILE A 339 -6.46 24.11 -15.83
C ILE A 339 -4.98 23.76 -16.03
N LEU A 340 -4.55 23.70 -17.30
CA LEU A 340 -3.14 23.55 -17.64
C LEU A 340 -2.47 24.93 -17.62
N ASN A 341 -1.56 25.13 -16.67
CA ASN A 341 -0.80 26.38 -16.51
C ASN A 341 0.72 26.09 -16.54
N PRO A 342 1.32 25.91 -17.73
CA PRO A 342 2.73 25.56 -17.86
C PRO A 342 3.62 26.78 -17.57
N VAL A 343 4.08 26.91 -16.32
CA VAL A 343 4.86 28.07 -15.85
C VAL A 343 6.38 27.85 -15.91
N ALA A 344 6.83 26.61 -15.73
CA ALA A 344 8.25 26.31 -15.55
C ALA A 344 8.59 24.90 -16.06
N ASN A 345 9.84 24.71 -16.46
CA ASN A 345 10.38 23.39 -16.79
C ASN A 345 11.20 22.84 -15.61
N LEU A 346 10.67 21.84 -14.92
CA LEU A 346 11.29 21.29 -13.70
C LEU A 346 12.18 20.06 -13.96
N VAL A 347 12.78 19.97 -15.14
CA VAL A 347 13.84 18.99 -15.39
C VAL A 347 15.01 19.29 -14.44
N TYR A 348 15.63 18.24 -13.89
CA TYR A 348 16.65 18.36 -12.82
C TYR A 348 17.75 19.41 -13.10
N ALA A 349 18.18 19.54 -14.36
CA ALA A 349 19.20 20.50 -14.78
C ALA A 349 18.76 21.97 -14.71
N GLU A 350 17.46 22.25 -14.86
CA GLU A 350 16.89 23.61 -14.91
C GLU A 350 16.15 23.99 -13.63
N MET A 351 15.89 23.01 -12.75
CA MET A 351 15.05 23.16 -11.55
C MET A 351 15.49 24.30 -10.63
N GLU A 352 16.79 24.55 -10.44
CA GLU A 352 17.25 25.64 -9.56
C GLU A 352 16.91 27.04 -10.09
N VAL A 353 16.90 27.21 -11.41
CA VAL A 353 16.60 28.51 -12.04
C VAL A 353 15.09 28.67 -12.27
N GLU A 354 14.43 27.59 -12.67
CA GLU A 354 13.00 27.61 -13.05
C GLU A 354 12.06 27.55 -11.83
N SER A 355 12.53 27.04 -10.68
CA SER A 355 11.72 26.96 -9.46
C SER A 355 11.32 28.33 -8.89
N GLU A 356 12.07 29.40 -9.18
CA GLU A 356 11.66 30.76 -8.82
C GLU A 356 10.35 31.17 -9.49
N LYS A 357 10.14 30.77 -10.76
CA LYS A 357 8.88 31.03 -11.48
C LYS A 357 7.70 30.28 -10.85
N VAL A 358 7.94 29.05 -10.38
CA VAL A 358 6.94 28.26 -9.64
C VAL A 358 6.57 28.95 -8.33
N VAL A 359 7.58 29.40 -7.56
CA VAL A 359 7.34 30.12 -6.31
C VAL A 359 6.54 31.40 -6.55
N GLU A 360 6.85 32.14 -7.61
CA GLU A 360 6.12 33.37 -7.95
C GLU A 360 4.66 33.09 -8.36
N GLU A 361 4.40 32.02 -9.12
CA GLU A 361 3.02 31.63 -9.43
C GLU A 361 2.27 31.14 -8.19
N VAL A 362 2.92 30.39 -7.30
CA VAL A 362 2.30 29.98 -6.03
C VAL A 362 1.90 31.20 -5.21
N LYS A 363 2.72 32.26 -5.14
CA LYS A 363 2.31 33.52 -4.47
C LYS A 363 1.06 34.13 -5.09
N ARG A 364 0.96 34.14 -6.42
CA ARG A 364 -0.25 34.64 -7.11
C ARG A 364 -1.48 33.82 -6.77
N LEU A 365 -1.35 32.49 -6.72
CA LEU A 365 -2.44 31.59 -6.33
C LEU A 365 -2.84 31.78 -4.86
N LEU A 366 -1.87 31.96 -3.96
CA LEU A 366 -2.13 32.24 -2.55
C LEU A 366 -2.93 33.53 -2.37
N GLU A 367 -2.60 34.59 -3.11
CA GLU A 367 -3.35 35.86 -3.09
C GLU A 367 -4.74 35.73 -3.73
N PHE A 368 -4.82 35.08 -4.90
CA PHE A 368 -6.09 34.87 -5.59
C PHE A 368 -7.08 34.08 -4.74
N HIS A 369 -6.59 33.04 -4.05
CA HIS A 369 -7.36 32.17 -3.15
C HIS A 369 -7.19 32.54 -1.68
N LYS A 370 -7.09 33.83 -1.33
CA LYS A 370 -6.75 34.29 0.04
C LYS A 370 -7.70 33.86 1.16
N GLN A 371 -8.96 33.56 0.83
CA GLN A 371 -10.00 33.15 1.79
C GLN A 371 -10.35 31.66 1.68
N GLU A 372 -9.61 30.91 0.88
CA GLU A 372 -9.94 29.52 0.59
C GLU A 372 -8.83 28.59 1.06
N LYS A 373 -9.23 27.42 1.57
CA LYS A 373 -8.29 26.34 1.83
C LYS A 373 -7.79 25.74 0.53
N GLY A 374 -6.49 25.44 0.49
CA GLY A 374 -5.82 24.91 -0.70
C GLY A 374 -4.89 23.74 -0.41
N LEU A 375 -4.49 23.06 -1.46
CA LEU A 375 -3.47 21.99 -1.42
C LEU A 375 -2.44 22.21 -2.53
N ILE A 376 -1.17 22.27 -2.15
CA ILE A 376 -0.02 22.34 -3.04
C ILE A 376 0.68 20.99 -2.99
N HIS A 377 0.55 20.20 -4.05
CA HIS A 377 1.29 18.95 -4.24
C HIS A 377 2.65 19.24 -4.85
N THR A 378 3.72 18.95 -4.12
CA THR A 378 5.09 19.21 -4.59
C THR A 378 5.77 17.90 -4.97
N VAL A 379 6.43 17.81 -6.11
CA VAL A 379 7.14 16.56 -6.50
C VAL A 379 8.35 16.20 -5.62
N SER A 380 8.79 17.09 -4.73
CA SER A 380 9.92 16.84 -3.81
C SER A 380 9.84 17.67 -2.52
N TYR A 381 10.53 17.19 -1.48
CA TYR A 381 10.73 17.95 -0.24
C TYR A 381 11.57 19.23 -0.45
N LYS A 382 12.47 19.26 -1.45
CA LYS A 382 13.23 20.46 -1.82
C LYS A 382 12.26 21.56 -2.25
N LEU A 383 11.35 21.25 -3.16
CA LEU A 383 10.35 22.20 -3.64
C LEU A 383 9.33 22.57 -2.56
N ALA A 384 8.90 21.61 -1.73
CA ALA A 384 8.07 21.90 -0.56
C ALA A 384 8.70 22.96 0.34
N ARG A 385 10.00 22.83 0.62
CA ARG A 385 10.73 23.81 1.42
C ARG A 385 10.78 25.19 0.74
N MET A 386 11.04 25.24 -0.56
CA MET A 386 11.04 26.51 -1.31
C MET A 386 9.67 27.21 -1.28
N VAL A 387 8.57 26.45 -1.35
CA VAL A 387 7.22 27.00 -1.20
C VAL A 387 6.98 27.49 0.23
N LEU A 388 7.39 26.72 1.25
CA LEU A 388 7.25 27.13 2.65
C LEU A 388 8.08 28.39 2.99
N ASP A 389 9.24 28.55 2.36
CA ASP A 389 10.13 29.70 2.52
C ASP A 389 9.53 31.01 1.95
N ILE A 390 8.37 30.96 1.25
CA ILE A 390 7.55 32.15 0.94
C ILE A 390 7.16 32.90 2.21
N GLY A 391 6.99 32.19 3.34
CA GLY A 391 6.67 32.79 4.63
C GLY A 391 5.22 33.24 4.80
N ASP A 392 4.30 32.77 3.94
CA ASP A 392 2.86 33.00 4.13
C ASP A 392 2.38 32.20 5.37
N PRO A 393 1.75 32.86 6.37
CA PRO A 393 1.33 32.20 7.61
C PRO A 393 0.26 31.12 7.42
N ARG A 394 -0.40 31.05 6.25
CA ARG A 394 -1.38 30.01 5.92
C ARG A 394 -0.74 28.71 5.49
N LEU A 395 0.54 28.72 5.09
CA LEU A 395 1.23 27.53 4.62
C LEU A 395 1.53 26.59 5.78
N VAL A 396 0.98 25.39 5.71
CA VAL A 396 1.24 24.31 6.67
C VAL A 396 1.81 23.11 5.93
N SER A 397 2.64 22.33 6.60
CA SER A 397 3.23 21.13 6.03
C SER A 397 3.38 20.05 7.10
N HIS A 398 3.92 18.91 6.70
CA HIS A 398 4.10 17.75 7.54
C HIS A 398 5.38 17.01 7.16
N ASN A 399 5.87 16.18 8.06
CA ASN A 399 6.92 15.20 7.80
C ASN A 399 6.34 13.78 7.76
N GLY A 400 7.22 12.77 7.74
CA GLY A 400 6.79 11.37 7.67
C GLY A 400 6.10 10.84 8.93
N ASN A 401 6.25 11.51 10.08
CA ASN A 401 5.81 11.02 11.39
C ASN A 401 4.52 11.69 11.89
N ASP A 402 4.20 12.91 11.43
CA ASP A 402 3.06 13.71 11.91
C ASP A 402 1.97 13.92 10.85
N LYS A 403 2.10 13.34 9.66
CA LYS A 403 1.17 13.52 8.52
C LYS A 403 -0.30 13.43 8.91
N ILE A 404 -0.67 12.42 9.72
CA ILE A 404 -2.09 12.21 10.10
C ILE A 404 -2.59 13.40 10.93
N LEU A 405 -1.84 13.80 11.96
CA LEU A 405 -2.19 14.92 12.83
C LEU A 405 -2.24 16.23 12.05
N ALA A 406 -1.22 16.51 11.22
CA ALA A 406 -1.17 17.73 10.43
C ALA A 406 -2.35 17.84 9.44
N VAL A 407 -2.78 16.72 8.85
CA VAL A 407 -3.96 16.68 7.96
C VAL A 407 -5.25 16.89 8.74
N GLU A 408 -5.35 16.34 9.95
CA GLU A 408 -6.50 16.52 10.82
C GLU A 408 -6.62 17.98 11.31
N ASP A 409 -5.52 18.56 11.78
CA ASP A 409 -5.43 19.98 12.17
C ASP A 409 -5.81 20.90 11.00
N PHE A 410 -5.29 20.62 9.80
CA PHE A 410 -5.65 21.33 8.58
C PHE A 410 -7.15 21.23 8.27
N LYS A 411 -7.74 20.03 8.37
CA LYS A 411 -9.17 19.82 8.11
C LYS A 411 -10.04 20.58 9.10
N ASN A 412 -9.68 20.56 10.38
CA ASN A 412 -10.47 21.10 11.48
C ASN A 412 -10.28 22.61 11.71
N SER A 413 -9.18 23.19 11.22
CA SER A 413 -8.95 24.64 11.33
C SER A 413 -10.04 25.45 10.60
N PRO A 414 -10.58 26.52 11.18
CA PRO A 414 -11.46 27.44 10.45
C PRO A 414 -10.69 28.37 9.50
N GLU A 415 -9.37 28.47 9.66
CA GLU A 415 -8.52 29.37 8.87
C GLU A 415 -8.35 28.87 7.42
N PRO A 416 -8.13 29.76 6.44
CA PRO A 416 -7.94 29.41 5.03
C PRO A 416 -6.53 28.85 4.77
N LEU A 417 -6.13 27.83 5.53
CA LEU A 417 -4.82 27.20 5.46
C LEU A 417 -4.57 26.58 4.08
N VAL A 418 -3.29 26.48 3.71
CA VAL A 418 -2.85 25.86 2.48
C VAL A 418 -1.83 24.78 2.82
N MET A 419 -2.20 23.53 2.60
CA MET A 419 -1.33 22.39 2.88
C MET A 419 -0.29 22.24 1.76
N VAL A 420 0.99 22.20 2.11
CA VAL A 420 2.09 21.88 1.20
C VAL A 420 2.54 20.46 1.48
N SER A 421 2.37 19.55 0.53
CA SER A 421 2.70 18.15 0.75
C SER A 421 3.35 17.47 -0.45
N PRO A 422 4.53 16.86 -0.27
CA PRO A 422 5.15 16.04 -1.28
C PRO A 422 4.65 14.59 -1.34
N SER A 423 3.62 14.24 -0.56
CA SER A 423 3.19 12.85 -0.42
C SER A 423 1.69 12.67 -0.18
N SER A 424 0.88 13.72 -0.36
CA SER A 424 -0.57 13.69 -0.13
C SER A 424 -1.40 13.25 -1.33
N GLU A 425 -0.77 12.66 -2.35
CA GLU A 425 -1.45 12.20 -3.57
C GLU A 425 -2.59 11.19 -3.30
N ARG A 426 -2.54 10.50 -2.15
CA ARG A 426 -3.49 9.44 -1.76
C ARG A 426 -3.90 9.52 -0.30
N GLY A 427 -5.12 9.08 -0.03
CA GLY A 427 -5.62 8.81 1.32
C GLY A 427 -6.09 10.04 2.11
N ILE A 428 -6.36 11.16 1.45
CA ILE A 428 -6.97 12.34 2.07
C ILE A 428 -8.24 12.73 1.32
N SER A 429 -9.39 12.68 2.00
CA SER A 429 -10.63 13.29 1.52
C SER A 429 -10.73 14.72 2.06
N LEU A 430 -10.79 15.71 1.16
CA LEU A 430 -10.93 17.13 1.46
C LEU A 430 -12.20 17.68 0.82
N ASP A 431 -13.34 17.21 1.31
CA ASP A 431 -14.64 17.49 0.68
C ASP A 431 -15.10 18.93 0.95
N GLY A 432 -15.72 19.54 -0.07
CA GLY A 432 -16.31 20.88 0.02
C GLY A 432 -15.28 21.94 0.34
N ASP A 433 -15.54 22.75 1.37
CA ASP A 433 -14.69 23.89 1.73
C ASP A 433 -13.41 23.49 2.47
N LYS A 434 -13.20 22.18 2.69
CA LYS A 434 -11.93 21.66 3.20
C LYS A 434 -10.79 21.82 2.18
N CYS A 435 -11.09 21.92 0.88
CA CYS A 435 -10.12 22.26 -0.16
C CYS A 435 -10.85 22.75 -1.42
N ARG A 436 -10.64 24.02 -1.79
CA ARG A 436 -11.30 24.66 -2.94
C ARG A 436 -10.44 24.65 -4.20
N TRP A 437 -9.13 24.49 -4.04
CA TRP A 437 -8.17 24.51 -5.13
C TRP A 437 -6.97 23.60 -4.83
N ILE A 438 -6.47 22.96 -5.88
CA ILE A 438 -5.30 22.08 -5.82
C ILE A 438 -4.35 22.49 -6.95
N VAL A 439 -3.07 22.65 -6.62
CA VAL A 439 -2.02 22.85 -7.62
C VAL A 439 -0.97 21.76 -7.48
N TRP A 440 -0.49 21.28 -8.64
CA TRP A 440 0.60 20.32 -8.75
C TRP A 440 1.84 21.07 -9.23
N VAL A 441 2.89 21.07 -8.41
CA VAL A 441 4.13 21.81 -8.64
C VAL A 441 5.37 20.93 -8.54
#